data_AF-A0A356W6R6-F1
#
_entry.id   AF-A0A356W6R6-F1
#
_cell.length_a   1.000
_cell.length_b   1.000
_cell.length_c   1.000
_cell.angle_alpha   90.00
_cell.angle_beta   90.00
_cell.angle_gamma   90.00
#
_symmetry.space_group_name_H-M   'P 1'
#
loop_
_entity.id
_entity.type
_entity.pdbx_description
1 polymer ?
#
loop_
_entity_poly.entity_id
_entity_poly.type
_entity_poly.pdbx_seq_one_letter_code
_entity_poly.pdbx_strand_id
1 'polypeptide(L)'
;MNAPTTLFKAAALSAAFLNVPAAFAQEDEPTVPRKPAVVSFSTENDFFGGGTDRNYSNGLRIERVSGADNVHPGLQWVAYRLPWIDLDRTELRQGFALSHAIFTPEDTQAFVPDPTDRPYAAWLALSSTVAASSENTQDTLQVNLGVVGPSAAGEFVQNTWHEIIGAPTA
;
A
#
# COMPACT_ATOMS: atom_id res chain seq x y z
N MET A 1 28.14 -22.29 12.63
CA MET A 1 26.97 -21.49 13.06
C MET A 1 27.22 -20.03 12.69
N ASN A 2 26.79 -19.60 11.51
CA ASN A 2 26.96 -18.21 11.05
C ASN A 2 25.60 -17.68 10.60
N ALA A 3 24.85 -17.09 11.53
CA ALA A 3 23.60 -16.38 11.23
C ALA A 3 23.48 -15.05 11.98
N PRO A 4 24.37 -14.06 11.76
CA PRO A 4 24.04 -12.67 12.12
C PRO A 4 23.93 -11.73 10.91
N THR A 5 24.33 -12.10 9.69
CA THR A 5 24.47 -11.14 8.57
C THR A 5 23.25 -11.01 7.66
N THR A 6 22.33 -11.98 7.65
CA THR A 6 21.16 -11.97 6.75
C THR A 6 20.04 -11.08 7.28
N LEU A 7 19.91 -10.97 8.62
CA LEU A 7 18.86 -10.18 9.27
C LEU A 7 19.08 -8.67 9.12
N PHE A 8 20.34 -8.21 9.16
CA PHE A 8 20.69 -6.79 9.01
C PHE A 8 20.45 -6.24 7.60
N LYS A 9 20.49 -7.08 6.55
CA LYS A 9 20.25 -6.65 5.17
C LYS A 9 18.77 -6.39 4.88
N ALA A 10 17.86 -7.13 5.53
CA ALA A 10 16.42 -6.92 5.41
C ALA A 10 15.96 -5.62 6.11
N ALA A 11 16.51 -5.32 7.29
CA ALA A 11 16.18 -4.10 8.04
C ALA A 11 16.61 -2.81 7.33
N ALA A 12 17.75 -2.83 6.62
CA ALA A 12 18.23 -1.68 5.84
C ALA A 12 17.35 -1.38 4.61
N LEU A 13 16.73 -2.41 4.02
CA LEU A 13 15.78 -2.25 2.93
C LEU A 13 14.52 -1.51 3.43
N SER A 14 13.91 -1.99 4.53
CA SER A 14 12.70 -1.38 5.10
C SER A 14 12.91 0.07 5.54
N ALA A 15 14.06 0.41 6.11
CA ALA A 15 14.38 1.78 6.50
C ALA A 15 14.50 2.73 5.29
N ALA A 16 15.07 2.28 4.17
CA ALA A 16 15.14 3.08 2.95
C ALA A 16 13.76 3.28 2.29
N PHE A 17 12.86 2.30 2.40
CA PHE A 17 11.48 2.39 1.90
C PHE A 17 10.57 3.24 2.79
N LEU A 18 10.78 3.26 4.11
CA LEU A 18 9.91 3.96 5.08
C LEU A 18 10.36 5.39 5.40
N ASN A 19 11.45 5.87 4.82
CA ASN A 19 11.78 7.30 4.89
C ASN A 19 10.79 8.07 4.02
N VAL A 20 9.64 8.40 4.62
CA VAL A 20 8.92 9.64 4.31
C VAL A 20 10.01 10.71 4.37
N PRO A 21 10.22 11.51 3.32
CA PRO A 21 11.15 12.62 3.43
C PRO A 21 10.63 13.45 4.60
N ALA A 22 11.34 13.42 5.73
CA ALA A 22 11.31 14.54 6.63
C ALA A 22 11.60 15.74 5.73
N ALA A 23 10.80 16.80 5.88
CA ALA A 23 11.04 18.06 5.19
C ALA A 23 12.35 18.69 5.72
N PHE A 24 13.47 18.00 5.53
CA PHE A 24 14.78 18.61 5.48
C PHE A 24 14.81 19.25 4.10
N ALA A 25 14.62 20.56 4.10
CA ALA A 25 14.91 21.40 2.96
C ALA A 25 16.39 21.22 2.62
N GLN A 26 16.69 20.26 1.75
CA GLN A 26 17.93 20.25 1.00
C GLN A 26 17.70 21.26 -0.13
N GLU A 27 18.44 22.38 -0.10
CA GLU A 27 18.55 23.32 -1.21
C GLU A 27 19.28 22.64 -2.37
N ASP A 28 18.63 21.66 -2.99
CA ASP A 28 18.95 21.30 -4.36
C ASP A 28 18.10 22.21 -5.26
N GLU A 29 18.73 22.83 -6.26
CA GLU A 29 18.08 23.61 -7.31
C GLU A 29 16.81 22.87 -7.79
N PRO A 30 15.64 23.54 -7.87
CA PRO A 30 14.39 22.88 -8.19
C PRO A 30 14.44 22.30 -9.59
N THR A 31 14.79 21.02 -9.70
CA THR A 31 14.64 20.26 -10.94
C THR A 31 13.14 20.11 -11.19
N VAL A 32 12.60 20.82 -12.20
CA VAL A 32 11.21 20.64 -12.62
C VAL A 32 11.06 19.18 -13.07
N PRO A 33 10.23 18.36 -12.41
CA PRO A 33 10.11 16.96 -12.77
C PRO A 33 9.47 16.84 -14.15
N ARG A 34 9.94 15.88 -14.97
CA ARG A 34 9.43 15.65 -16.34
C ARG A 34 7.92 15.40 -16.37
N LYS A 35 7.39 14.80 -15.30
CA LYS A 35 5.96 14.58 -15.06
C LYS A 35 5.63 14.89 -13.61
N PRO A 36 4.45 15.47 -13.33
CA PRO A 36 4.05 15.85 -11.99
C PRO A 36 3.79 14.62 -11.10
N ALA A 37 3.72 14.87 -9.79
CA ALA A 37 3.25 13.89 -8.81
C ALA A 37 1.75 13.61 -9.00
N VAL A 38 1.32 12.42 -8.60
CA VAL A 38 -0.08 11.98 -8.68
C VAL A 38 -0.55 11.60 -7.28
N VAL A 39 -1.77 12.04 -6.93
CA VAL A 39 -2.48 11.58 -5.75
C VAL A 39 -3.70 10.80 -6.23
N SER A 40 -3.87 9.60 -5.69
CA SER A 40 -4.93 8.67 -6.06
C SER A 40 -5.74 8.29 -4.84
N PHE A 41 -7.04 8.18 -5.05
CA PHE A 41 -8.01 7.65 -4.10
C PHE A 41 -8.74 6.52 -4.80
N SER A 42 -8.71 5.33 -4.20
CA SER A 42 -9.36 4.13 -4.71
C SER A 42 -10.27 3.56 -3.63
N THR A 43 -11.48 3.23 -4.02
CA THR A 43 -12.46 2.55 -3.19
C THR A 43 -13.04 1.37 -3.95
N GLU A 44 -13.16 0.24 -3.28
CA GLU A 44 -13.68 -1.02 -3.80
C GLU A 44 -14.75 -1.48 -2.83
N ASN A 45 -15.93 -1.87 -3.33
CA ASN A 45 -17.03 -2.29 -2.48
C ASN A 45 -17.98 -3.26 -3.19
N ASP A 46 -18.45 -4.25 -2.44
CA ASP A 46 -19.44 -5.26 -2.82
C ASP A 46 -20.76 -4.71 -3.41
N PHE A 47 -21.16 -3.51 -2.99
CA PHE A 47 -22.31 -2.79 -3.53
C PHE A 47 -22.22 -2.58 -5.06
N PHE A 48 -21.02 -2.37 -5.61
CA PHE A 48 -20.83 -2.15 -7.05
C PHE A 48 -20.83 -3.45 -7.87
N GLY A 49 -20.60 -4.61 -7.24
CA GLY A 49 -20.49 -5.93 -7.89
C GLY A 49 -21.77 -6.77 -7.85
N GLY A 50 -22.88 -6.24 -7.33
CA GLY A 50 -24.15 -6.97 -7.21
C GLY A 50 -24.27 -7.85 -5.97
N GLY A 51 -23.51 -7.56 -4.90
CA GLY A 51 -23.68 -8.19 -3.58
C GLY A 51 -23.27 -9.66 -3.48
N THR A 52 -22.48 -10.15 -4.43
CA THR A 52 -22.05 -11.58 -4.48
C THR A 52 -20.56 -11.77 -4.27
N ASP A 53 -19.80 -10.71 -3.96
CA ASP A 53 -18.38 -10.86 -3.69
C ASP A 53 -18.22 -11.42 -2.28
N ARG A 54 -18.45 -12.73 -2.20
CA ARG A 54 -18.35 -13.57 -1.01
C ARG A 54 -17.07 -13.28 -0.25
N ASN A 55 -16.05 -12.76 -0.95
CA ASN A 55 -14.67 -12.81 -0.52
C ASN A 55 -13.92 -11.54 -0.12
N TYR A 56 -14.44 -10.35 -0.40
CA TYR A 56 -13.79 -9.07 -0.13
C TYR A 56 -14.84 -7.96 -0.12
N SER A 57 -15.05 -7.33 1.04
CA SER A 57 -16.26 -6.54 1.29
C SER A 57 -16.03 -5.05 1.04
N ASN A 58 -14.87 -4.53 1.46
CA ASN A 58 -14.51 -3.14 1.24
C ASN A 58 -12.99 -2.94 1.21
N GLY A 59 -12.52 -2.15 0.26
CA GLY A 59 -11.14 -1.74 0.10
C GLY A 59 -11.04 -0.22 -0.03
N LEU A 60 -10.14 0.38 0.74
CA LEU A 60 -9.79 1.79 0.64
C LEU A 60 -8.28 1.92 0.44
N ARG A 61 -7.86 2.70 -0.57
CA ARG A 61 -6.46 3.06 -0.76
C ARG A 61 -6.31 4.54 -1.08
N ILE A 62 -5.46 5.21 -0.30
CA ILE A 62 -5.01 6.57 -0.59
C ILE A 62 -3.52 6.48 -0.88
N GLU A 63 -3.11 6.96 -2.05
CA GLU A 63 -1.72 6.86 -2.51
C GLU A 63 -1.23 8.18 -3.08
N ARG A 64 0.03 8.50 -2.81
CA ARG A 64 0.75 9.58 -3.48
C ARG A 64 2.00 9.01 -4.13
N VAL A 65 2.12 9.21 -5.43
CA VAL A 65 3.31 8.89 -6.22
C VAL A 65 4.03 10.18 -6.61
N SER A 66 5.36 10.19 -6.47
CA SER A 66 6.19 11.35 -6.79
C SER A 66 6.21 11.67 -8.28
N GLY A 67 6.68 12.88 -8.61
CA GLY A 67 6.99 13.23 -9.99
C GLY A 67 8.12 12.36 -10.54
N ALA A 68 8.20 12.28 -11.87
CA ALA A 68 9.26 11.53 -12.56
C ALA A 68 10.65 11.96 -12.07
N ASP A 69 11.47 10.96 -11.73
CA ASP A 69 12.87 11.06 -11.28
C ASP A 69 13.08 11.86 -9.99
N ASN A 70 11.98 12.18 -9.28
CA ASN A 70 12.01 12.80 -7.97
C ASN A 70 11.80 11.73 -6.89
N VAL A 71 12.87 11.01 -6.55
CA VAL A 71 12.87 9.95 -5.54
C VAL A 71 13.93 10.19 -4.48
N HIS A 72 13.75 9.63 -3.28
CA HIS A 72 14.74 9.76 -2.21
C HIS A 72 16.09 9.13 -2.61
N PRO A 73 17.25 9.76 -2.35
CA PRO A 73 18.57 9.23 -2.72
C PRO A 73 18.87 7.83 -2.19
N GLY A 74 18.37 7.51 -0.98
CA GLY A 74 18.48 6.18 -0.40
C GLY A 74 17.78 5.07 -1.22
N LEU A 75 16.72 5.40 -1.95
CA LEU A 75 16.02 4.45 -2.81
C LEU A 75 16.73 4.22 -4.13
N GLN A 76 17.41 5.24 -4.67
CA GLN A 76 18.34 5.04 -5.78
C GLN A 76 19.44 4.04 -5.38
N TRP A 77 20.02 4.19 -4.18
CA TRP A 77 21.03 3.24 -3.66
C TRP A 77 20.52 1.79 -3.54
N VAL A 78 19.26 1.61 -3.13
CA VAL A 78 18.60 0.29 -3.07
C VAL A 78 18.36 -0.26 -4.47
N ALA A 79 17.82 0.56 -5.38
CA ALA A 79 17.54 0.13 -6.74
C ALA A 79 18.81 -0.23 -7.53
N TYR A 80 19.94 0.46 -7.31
CA TYR A 80 21.25 0.06 -7.86
C TYR A 80 21.73 -1.32 -7.40
N ARG A 81 21.17 -1.87 -6.32
CA ARG A 81 21.49 -3.21 -5.79
C ARG A 81 20.50 -4.28 -6.23
N LEU A 82 19.42 -3.89 -6.91
CA LEU A 82 18.42 -4.80 -7.46
C LEU A 82 18.72 -4.99 -8.94
N PRO A 83 19.30 -6.15 -9.35
CA PRO A 83 19.82 -6.35 -10.71
C PRO A 83 18.74 -6.38 -11.80
N TRP A 84 17.47 -6.35 -11.42
CA TRP A 84 16.31 -6.35 -12.31
C TRP A 84 15.64 -4.98 -12.44
N ILE A 85 16.18 -3.92 -11.82
CA ILE A 85 15.69 -2.55 -12.01
C ILE A 85 16.75 -1.75 -12.77
N ASP A 86 16.49 -1.48 -14.06
CA ASP A 86 17.38 -0.66 -14.89
C ASP A 86 17.08 0.82 -14.67
N LEU A 87 17.86 1.47 -13.81
CA LEU A 87 17.68 2.87 -13.43
C LEU A 87 18.05 3.86 -14.54
N ASP A 88 18.93 3.49 -15.45
CA ASP A 88 19.49 4.43 -16.44
C ASP A 88 18.56 4.61 -17.65
N ARG A 89 17.61 3.69 -17.83
CA ARG A 89 16.66 3.67 -18.97
C ARG A 89 15.22 3.96 -18.59
N THR A 90 14.94 4.24 -17.32
CA THR A 90 13.57 4.29 -16.80
C THR A 90 13.22 5.62 -16.15
N GLU A 91 11.93 5.94 -16.20
CA GLU A 91 11.31 6.96 -15.36
C GLU A 91 11.11 6.38 -13.97
N LEU A 92 11.81 6.93 -12.98
CA LEU A 92 11.77 6.40 -11.61
C LEU A 92 10.79 7.21 -10.74
N ARG A 93 9.94 6.50 -10.00
CA ARG A 93 8.94 7.10 -9.10
C ARG A 93 8.90 6.38 -7.76
N GLN A 94 8.56 7.14 -6.72
CA GLN A 94 8.37 6.64 -5.37
C GLN A 94 6.94 6.93 -4.93
N GLY A 95 6.27 5.94 -4.34
CA GLY A 95 4.93 6.04 -3.82
C GLY A 95 4.84 5.72 -2.34
N PHE A 96 3.89 6.36 -1.67
CA PHE A 96 3.43 5.97 -0.33
C PHE A 96 1.92 5.82 -0.35
N ALA A 97 1.42 4.77 0.30
CA ALA A 97 -0.01 4.57 0.42
C ALA A 97 -0.42 4.14 1.82
N LEU A 98 -1.65 4.50 2.19
CA LEU A 98 -2.40 3.89 3.28
C LEU A 98 -3.48 3.02 2.65
N SER A 99 -3.55 1.76 3.05
CA SER A 99 -4.55 0.80 2.56
C SER A 99 -5.30 0.16 3.70
N HIS A 100 -6.61 0.03 3.55
CA HIS A 100 -7.50 -0.66 4.47
C HIS A 100 -8.35 -1.64 3.68
N ALA A 101 -8.43 -2.88 4.15
CA ALA A 101 -9.22 -3.93 3.53
C ALA A 101 -10.03 -4.67 4.60
N ILE A 102 -11.29 -4.96 4.30
CA ILE A 102 -12.21 -5.68 5.17
C ILE A 102 -12.70 -6.95 4.46
N PHE A 103 -12.68 -8.05 5.21
CA PHE A 103 -13.15 -9.36 4.81
C PHE A 103 -14.23 -9.79 5.79
N THR A 104 -15.40 -10.20 5.27
CA THR A 104 -16.51 -10.71 6.09
C THR A 104 -16.90 -12.13 5.68
N PRO A 105 -17.53 -12.92 6.57
CA PRO A 105 -18.28 -14.12 6.17
C PRO A 105 -19.44 -13.78 5.21
N GLU A 106 -20.05 -14.81 4.63
CA GLU A 106 -21.25 -14.69 3.77
C GLU A 106 -22.45 -14.16 4.58
N ASP A 107 -22.60 -14.61 5.83
CA ASP A 107 -23.55 -14.02 6.79
C ASP A 107 -22.87 -12.97 7.67
N THR A 108 -23.00 -11.71 7.27
CA THR A 108 -22.43 -10.54 7.97
C THR A 108 -23.13 -10.18 9.28
N GLN A 109 -24.20 -10.89 9.65
CA GLN A 109 -24.94 -10.68 10.91
C GLN A 109 -24.68 -11.81 11.91
N ALA A 110 -23.91 -12.84 11.53
CA ALA A 110 -23.54 -13.92 12.41
C ALA A 110 -22.57 -13.43 13.51
N PHE A 111 -23.00 -13.53 14.78
CA PHE A 111 -22.16 -13.21 15.94
C PHE A 111 -20.93 -14.13 16.06
N VAL A 112 -21.11 -15.42 15.75
CA VAL A 112 -20.02 -16.37 15.58
C VAL A 112 -20.08 -16.84 14.12
N PRO A 113 -19.07 -16.52 13.29
CA PRO A 113 -19.04 -16.97 11.90
C PRO A 113 -18.93 -18.50 11.82
N ASP A 114 -19.47 -19.08 10.76
CA ASP A 114 -19.31 -20.50 10.46
C ASP A 114 -17.80 -20.84 10.42
N PRO A 115 -17.31 -21.84 11.18
CA PRO A 115 -15.90 -22.25 11.17
C PRO A 115 -15.38 -22.72 9.80
N THR A 116 -16.27 -23.06 8.87
CA THR A 116 -15.97 -23.45 7.49
C THR A 116 -16.01 -22.28 6.51
N ASP A 117 -16.54 -21.13 6.96
CA ASP A 117 -16.48 -19.85 6.26
C ASP A 117 -15.33 -19.00 6.84
N ARG A 118 -15.23 -17.78 6.36
CA ARG A 118 -14.07 -16.91 6.52
C ARG A 118 -14.35 -15.99 7.70
N PRO A 119 -13.40 -15.83 8.63
CA PRO A 119 -13.63 -14.97 9.78
C PRO A 119 -13.73 -13.51 9.34
N TYR A 120 -14.38 -12.69 10.18
CA TYR A 120 -14.21 -11.25 10.10
C TYR A 120 -12.74 -10.90 10.25
N ALA A 121 -12.19 -10.21 9.27
CA ALA A 121 -10.81 -9.75 9.29
C ALA A 121 -10.71 -8.37 8.66
N ALA A 122 -9.80 -7.58 9.19
CA ALA A 122 -9.40 -6.33 8.57
C ALA A 122 -7.88 -6.25 8.53
N TRP A 123 -7.39 -5.60 7.47
CA TRP A 123 -5.98 -5.33 7.26
C TRP A 123 -5.77 -3.84 7.03
N LEU A 124 -4.95 -3.22 7.88
CA LEU A 124 -4.53 -1.82 7.73
C LEU A 124 -3.03 -1.82 7.47
N ALA A 125 -2.60 -1.21 6.36
CA ALA A 125 -1.22 -1.21 5.94
C ALA A 125 -0.74 0.14 5.41
N LEU A 126 0.53 0.42 5.70
CA LEU A 126 1.32 1.43 5.02
C LEU A 126 2.14 0.73 3.92
N SER A 127 2.05 1.26 2.71
CA SER A 127 2.83 0.81 1.56
C SER A 127 3.90 1.83 1.22
N SER A 128 5.08 1.35 0.87
CA SER A 128 6.08 2.12 0.13
C SER A 128 6.35 1.42 -1.19
N THR A 129 6.30 2.17 -2.28
CA THR A 129 6.42 1.66 -3.65
C THR A 129 7.57 2.37 -4.34
N VAL A 130 8.34 1.64 -5.13
CA VAL A 130 9.20 2.20 -6.18
C VAL A 130 8.78 1.60 -7.51
N ALA A 131 8.57 2.46 -8.49
CA ALA A 131 8.21 2.05 -9.84
C ALA A 131 9.22 2.63 -10.83
N ALA A 132 9.71 1.79 -11.73
CA ALA A 132 10.59 2.15 -12.84
C ALA A 132 9.85 1.85 -14.14
N SER A 133 9.58 2.87 -14.95
CA SER A 133 8.79 2.75 -16.18
C SER A 133 9.61 3.10 -17.42
N SER A 134 9.55 2.26 -18.45
CA SER A 134 10.04 2.52 -19.81
C SER A 134 8.86 2.62 -20.78
N GLU A 135 9.10 2.72 -22.09
CA GLU A 135 8.01 2.79 -23.09
C GLU A 135 7.06 1.58 -23.04
N ASN A 136 7.60 0.38 -22.80
CA ASN A 136 6.84 -0.88 -22.90
C ASN A 136 6.92 -1.78 -21.65
N THR A 137 7.65 -1.38 -20.61
CA THR A 137 7.86 -2.19 -19.40
C THR A 137 7.76 -1.32 -18.16
N GLN A 138 7.12 -1.83 -17.11
CA GLN A 138 7.11 -1.22 -15.79
C GLN A 138 7.47 -2.25 -14.71
N ASP A 139 8.55 -1.99 -13.99
CA ASP A 139 8.98 -2.77 -12.84
C ASP A 139 8.53 -2.07 -11.56
N THR A 140 7.92 -2.80 -10.64
CA THR A 140 7.40 -2.24 -9.39
C THR A 140 7.83 -3.09 -8.21
N LEU A 141 8.43 -2.46 -7.20
CA LEU A 141 8.71 -3.05 -5.91
C LEU A 141 7.89 -2.33 -4.85
N GLN A 142 7.09 -3.09 -4.10
CA GLN A 142 6.29 -2.57 -3.00
C GLN A 142 6.58 -3.33 -1.71
N VAL A 143 6.73 -2.57 -0.63
CA VAL A 143 6.85 -3.09 0.74
C VAL A 143 5.64 -2.62 1.53
N ASN A 144 4.96 -3.58 2.16
CA ASN A 144 3.78 -3.33 2.99
C ASN A 144 4.11 -3.65 4.45
N LEU A 145 3.78 -2.73 5.35
CA LEU A 145 3.83 -2.94 6.80
C LEU A 145 2.46 -2.64 7.37
N GLY A 146 1.86 -3.60 8.07
CA GLY A 146 0.50 -3.46 8.54
C GLY A 146 0.13 -4.41 9.66
N VAL A 147 -1.12 -4.27 10.10
CA VAL A 147 -1.72 -5.08 11.15
C VAL A 147 -2.97 -5.77 10.61
N VAL A 148 -3.18 -7.02 11.05
CA VAL A 148 -4.40 -7.79 10.78
C VAL A 148 -5.14 -8.02 12.09
N GLY A 149 -6.46 -7.85 12.08
CA GLY A 149 -7.33 -8.12 13.23
C GLY A 149 -7.99 -6.85 13.80
N PRO A 150 -8.46 -6.87 15.07
CA PRO A 150 -9.23 -5.77 15.64
C PRO A 150 -8.52 -4.42 15.62
N SER A 151 -7.18 -4.41 15.72
CA SER A 151 -6.36 -3.19 15.64
C SER A 151 -6.39 -2.52 14.27
N ALA A 152 -6.81 -3.23 13.21
CA ALA A 152 -7.06 -2.65 11.90
C ALA A 152 -8.41 -1.91 11.83
N ALA A 153 -9.22 -1.92 12.90
CA ALA A 153 -10.47 -1.16 13.01
C ALA A 153 -11.51 -1.46 11.92
N GLY A 154 -11.61 -2.73 11.49
CA GLY A 154 -12.55 -3.16 10.46
C GLY A 154 -14.01 -2.84 10.75
N GLU A 155 -14.49 -3.24 11.94
CA GLU A 155 -15.87 -3.03 12.41
C GLU A 155 -16.26 -1.55 12.37
N PHE A 156 -15.39 -0.68 12.92
CA PHE A 156 -15.64 0.77 12.93
C PHE A 156 -15.78 1.34 11.51
N VAL A 157 -14.85 1.00 10.61
CA VAL A 157 -14.87 1.50 9.22
C VAL A 157 -16.09 0.97 8.47
N GLN A 158 -16.39 -0.32 8.60
CA GLN A 158 -17.54 -0.95 7.95
C GLN A 158 -18.86 -0.34 8.42
N ASN A 159 -19.05 -0.21 9.74
CA ASN A 159 -20.28 0.33 10.30
C ASN A 159 -20.44 1.82 9.95
N THR A 160 -19.36 2.60 9.95
CA THR A 160 -19.41 3.99 9.48
C THR A 160 -19.83 4.08 8.01
N TRP A 161 -19.30 3.21 7.15
CA TRP A 161 -19.70 3.17 5.74
C TRP A 161 -21.17 2.77 5.60
N HIS A 162 -21.61 1.73 6.31
CA HIS A 162 -22.99 1.25 6.31
C HIS A 162 -23.97 2.33 6.79
N GLU A 163 -23.61 3.12 7.81
CA GLU A 163 -24.39 4.28 8.26
C GLU A 163 -24.51 5.35 7.16
N ILE A 164 -23.43 5.64 6.44
CA ILE A 164 -23.42 6.64 5.35
C ILE A 164 -24.33 6.20 4.19
N ILE A 165 -24.34 4.91 3.84
CA ILE A 165 -25.11 4.39 2.70
C ILE A 165 -26.50 3.85 3.07
N GLY A 166 -26.84 3.80 4.36
CA GLY A 166 -28.11 3.28 4.85
C GLY A 166 -28.23 1.75 4.84
N ALA A 167 -27.11 1.04 4.97
CA ALA A 167 -27.07 -0.43 5.12
C ALA A 167 -27.10 -0.85 6.60
N PRO A 168 -27.53 -2.09 6.92
CA PRO A 168 -27.45 -2.62 8.29
C PRO A 168 -26.00 -2.70 8.79
N THR A 169 -25.74 -2.25 10.01
CA THR A 169 -24.43 -2.43 10.67
C THR A 169 -24.25 -3.88 11.13
N ALA A 170 -23.02 -4.34 11.15
CA ALA A 170 -22.65 -5.63 11.75
C ALA A 170 -22.48 -5.49 13.27
#